data_AF-A0A5B7IFK1-F1
#
_entry.id   AF-A0A5B7IFK1-F1
#
_cell.length_a   1.000
_cell.length_b   1.000
_cell.length_c   1.000
_cell.angle_alpha   90.00
_cell.angle_beta   90.00
_cell.angle_gamma   90.00
#
_symmetry.space_group_name_H-M   'P 1'
#
loop_
_entity.id
_entity.type
_entity.pdbx_description
1 polymer ?
#
loop_
_entity_poly.entity_id
_entity_poly.type
_entity_poly.pdbx_seq_one_letter_code
_entity_poly.pdbx_strand_id
1 'polypeptide(L)'
;MFSSVIPGEYMSGHLAAQIDFPAWFGKNSRRNKLDRLAQELQMHMRLRISGSKRDVGMDYCEMMRDIIVTPLVKYGAEGVDKAVEAMNSYDLLREDLESLLELSSWPNSKNPMNTVESKGMVFYMNSKVGAAVVQWNHACFGV
;
A
#
# COMPACT_ATOMS: atom_id res chain seq x y z
N MET A 1 -16.19 34.49 -11.16
CA MET A 1 -16.90 34.53 -12.46
C MET A 1 -16.74 33.21 -13.23
N PHE A 2 -15.49 32.76 -13.49
CA PHE A 2 -15.21 31.57 -14.32
C PHE A 2 -15.69 30.22 -13.79
N SER A 3 -15.72 30.00 -12.47
CA SER A 3 -16.09 28.71 -11.88
C SER A 3 -17.58 28.55 -11.55
N SER A 4 -18.39 29.59 -11.72
CA SER A 4 -19.79 29.58 -11.25
C SER A 4 -20.75 30.28 -12.20
N VAL A 5 -20.46 31.52 -12.61
CA VAL A 5 -21.38 32.35 -13.39
C VAL A 5 -21.45 31.88 -14.85
N ILE A 6 -20.30 31.76 -15.50
CA ILE A 6 -20.22 31.36 -16.91
C ILE A 6 -20.76 29.93 -17.14
N PRO A 7 -20.35 28.91 -16.35
CA PRO A 7 -20.92 27.57 -16.49
C PRO A 7 -22.42 27.54 -16.18
N GLY A 8 -22.89 28.32 -15.19
CA GLY A 8 -24.29 28.40 -14.82
C GLY A 8 -25.17 28.98 -15.93
N GLU A 9 -24.67 29.96 -16.69
CA GLU A 9 -25.37 30.52 -17.83
C GLU A 9 -25.48 29.52 -19.00
N TYR A 10 -24.37 28.85 -19.35
CA TYR A 10 -24.36 27.81 -20.40
C TYR A 10 -25.22 26.58 -20.05
N MET A 11 -25.30 26.22 -18.76
CA MET A 11 -26.07 25.08 -18.27
C MET A 11 -27.40 25.49 -17.64
N SER A 12 -27.88 26.70 -17.92
CA SER A 12 -29.15 27.20 -17.41
C SER A 12 -30.31 26.36 -17.94
N GLY A 13 -31.16 25.88 -17.04
CA GLY A 13 -32.24 24.97 -17.41
C GLY A 13 -32.65 24.06 -16.26
N HIS A 14 -33.37 22.99 -16.61
CA HIS A 14 -33.84 22.00 -15.64
C HIS A 14 -32.76 20.95 -15.35
N LEU A 15 -32.45 20.74 -14.06
CA LEU A 15 -31.54 19.67 -13.63
C LEU A 15 -32.27 18.34 -13.62
N ALA A 16 -31.80 17.39 -14.43
CA ALA A 16 -32.40 16.05 -14.54
C ALA A 16 -32.19 15.17 -13.29
N ALA A 17 -31.24 15.53 -12.42
CA ALA A 17 -30.87 14.79 -11.22
C ALA A 17 -30.71 15.72 -10.02
N GLN A 18 -30.78 15.14 -8.82
CA GLN A 18 -30.53 15.86 -7.57
C GLN A 18 -29.08 16.35 -7.50
N ILE A 19 -28.87 17.51 -6.89
CA ILE A 19 -27.54 18.04 -6.63
C ILE A 19 -26.91 17.22 -5.50
N ASP A 20 -25.92 16.42 -5.85
CA ASP A 20 -25.13 15.65 -4.89
C ASP A 20 -24.06 16.51 -4.22
N PHE A 21 -23.67 16.10 -3.01
CA PHE A 21 -22.52 16.69 -2.34
C PHE A 21 -21.24 16.46 -3.18
N PRO A 22 -20.33 17.45 -3.29
CA PRO A 22 -19.13 17.30 -4.10
C PRO A 22 -18.27 16.11 -3.67
N ALA A 23 -18.14 15.10 -4.53
CA ALA A 23 -17.31 13.91 -4.28
C ALA A 23 -15.80 14.24 -4.15
N TRP A 24 -15.39 15.46 -4.52
CA TRP A 24 -14.00 15.90 -4.44
C TRP A 24 -13.43 15.82 -3.02
N PHE A 25 -14.20 16.19 -2.00
CA PHE A 25 -13.73 16.16 -0.61
C PHE A 25 -13.30 14.75 -0.18
N GLY A 26 -14.07 13.73 -0.55
CA GLY A 26 -13.73 12.33 -0.27
C GLY A 26 -12.46 11.90 -1.01
N LYS A 27 -12.33 12.26 -2.30
CA LYS A 27 -11.14 11.98 -3.11
C LYS A 27 -9.89 12.68 -2.56
N ASN A 28 -10.02 13.91 -2.09
CA ASN A 28 -8.93 14.69 -1.51
C ASN A 28 -8.43 14.07 -0.20
N SER A 29 -9.34 13.68 0.70
CA SER A 29 -8.97 12.97 1.93
C SER A 29 -8.29 11.64 1.65
N ARG A 30 -8.80 10.87 0.67
CA ARG A 30 -8.16 9.61 0.24
C ARG A 30 -6.75 9.86 -0.33
N ARG A 31 -6.57 10.89 -1.16
CA ARG A 31 -5.24 11.27 -1.69
C ARG A 31 -4.26 11.53 -0.54
N ASN A 32 -4.67 12.30 0.46
CA ASN A 32 -3.81 12.61 1.61
C ASN A 32 -3.45 11.36 2.43
N LYS A 33 -4.38 10.42 2.58
CA LYS A 33 -4.09 9.12 3.23
C LYS A 33 -3.00 8.37 2.46
N LEU A 34 -3.19 8.18 1.15
CA LEU A 34 -2.23 7.45 0.30
C LEU A 34 -0.86 8.15 0.27
N ASP A 35 -0.83 9.48 0.29
CA ASP A 35 0.41 10.25 0.31
C ASP A 35 1.23 10.01 1.59
N ARG A 36 0.57 9.86 2.75
CA ARG A 36 1.22 9.50 4.02
C ARG A 36 1.76 8.07 4.00
N LEU A 37 0.95 7.11 3.52
CA LEU A 37 1.38 5.71 3.40
C LEU A 37 2.61 5.56 2.49
N ALA A 38 2.63 6.26 1.35
CA ALA A 38 3.77 6.24 0.45
C ALA A 38 5.02 6.86 1.09
N GLN A 39 4.86 7.85 1.96
CA GLN A 39 5.97 8.47 2.67
C GLN A 39 6.56 7.54 3.74
N GLU A 40 5.72 6.90 4.54
CA GLU A 40 6.14 5.92 5.56
C GLU A 40 6.89 4.75 4.91
N LEU A 41 6.31 4.20 3.84
CA LEU A 41 6.91 3.12 3.07
C LEU A 41 8.27 3.52 2.47
N GLN A 42 8.37 4.73 1.93
CA GLN A 42 9.64 5.25 1.40
C GLN A 42 10.70 5.40 2.50
N MET A 43 10.30 5.81 3.71
CA MET A 43 11.21 5.96 4.85
C MET A 43 11.80 4.61 5.27
N HIS A 44 10.98 3.54 5.33
CA HIS A 44 11.46 2.19 5.65
C HIS A 44 12.42 1.65 4.57
N MET A 45 12.08 1.81 3.29
CA MET A 45 12.90 1.30 2.20
C MET A 45 14.12 2.18 1.85
N ARG A 46 14.28 3.36 2.45
CA ARG A 46 15.23 4.41 2.00
C ARG A 46 16.69 3.97 1.89
N LEU A 47 17.11 2.96 2.67
CA LEU A 47 18.48 2.43 2.59
C LEU A 47 18.68 1.43 1.44
N ARG A 48 17.59 0.88 0.91
CA ARG A 48 17.59 -0.18 -0.11
C ARG A 48 17.22 0.34 -1.49
N ILE A 49 16.42 1.39 -1.55
CA ILE A 49 15.99 2.03 -2.80
C ILE A 49 16.57 3.45 -2.93
N SER A 50 16.85 3.87 -4.16
CA SER A 50 17.26 5.25 -4.47
C SER A 50 16.10 6.15 -4.92
N GLY A 51 14.86 5.67 -4.80
CA GLY A 51 13.66 6.34 -5.31
C GLY A 51 13.07 7.41 -4.39
N SER A 52 12.40 8.38 -5.00
CA SER A 52 11.55 9.36 -4.31
C SER A 52 10.21 8.74 -3.89
N LYS A 53 9.47 9.43 -3.02
CA LYS A 53 8.09 9.02 -2.63
C LYS A 53 7.19 8.75 -3.83
N ARG A 54 7.37 9.52 -4.91
CA ARG A 54 6.58 9.38 -6.12
C ARG A 54 6.91 8.08 -6.85
N ASP A 55 8.19 7.77 -6.95
CA ASP A 55 8.68 6.54 -7.59
C ASP A 55 8.19 5.33 -6.80
N VAL A 56 8.18 5.42 -5.47
CA VAL A 56 7.61 4.39 -4.59
C VAL A 56 6.14 4.14 -4.91
N GLY A 57 5.36 5.20 -5.08
CA GLY A 57 3.93 5.10 -5.37
C GLY A 57 3.59 4.61 -6.77
N MET A 58 4.42 4.89 -7.78
CA MET A 58 4.11 4.54 -9.19
C MET A 58 4.81 3.26 -9.66
N ASP A 59 6.08 3.07 -9.31
CA ASP A 59 6.91 2.02 -9.91
C ASP A 59 7.20 0.88 -8.92
N TYR A 60 7.57 1.21 -7.67
CA TYR A 60 7.98 0.18 -6.72
C TYR A 60 6.80 -0.55 -6.07
N CYS A 61 5.65 0.11 -5.85
CA CYS A 61 4.56 -0.49 -5.05
C CYS A 61 4.03 -1.80 -5.64
N GLU A 62 3.88 -1.89 -6.95
CA GLU A 62 3.41 -3.10 -7.63
C GLU A 62 4.44 -4.22 -7.58
N MET A 63 5.70 -3.88 -7.88
CA MET A 63 6.81 -4.84 -7.84
C MET A 63 6.99 -5.42 -6.43
N MET A 64 7.01 -4.57 -5.41
CA MET A 64 7.19 -5.01 -4.01
C MET A 64 6.04 -5.88 -3.54
N ARG A 65 4.79 -5.49 -3.84
CA ARG A 65 3.63 -6.34 -3.58
C ARG A 65 3.81 -7.70 -4.23
N ASP A 66 4.19 -7.76 -5.51
CA ASP A 66 4.24 -9.01 -6.25
C ASP A 66 5.37 -9.92 -5.76
N ILE A 67 6.52 -9.36 -5.35
CA ILE A 67 7.60 -10.14 -4.74
C ILE A 67 7.13 -10.83 -3.45
N ILE A 68 6.28 -10.17 -2.65
CA ILE A 68 5.76 -10.73 -1.39
C ILE A 68 4.57 -11.68 -1.64
N VAL A 69 3.63 -11.31 -2.51
CA VAL A 69 2.37 -12.04 -2.69
C VAL A 69 2.51 -13.23 -3.65
N THR A 70 3.33 -13.12 -4.70
CA THR A 70 3.55 -14.22 -5.66
C THR A 70 4.00 -15.53 -5.01
N PRO A 71 5.00 -15.56 -4.10
CA PRO A 71 5.39 -16.82 -3.46
C PRO A 71 4.28 -17.38 -2.57
N LEU A 72 3.47 -16.54 -1.94
CA LEU A 72 2.32 -16.96 -1.13
C LEU A 72 1.22 -17.59 -1.99
N VAL A 73 0.98 -17.07 -3.18
CA VAL A 73 -0.02 -17.61 -4.11
C VAL A 73 0.48 -18.91 -4.77
N LYS A 74 1.76 -19.00 -5.14
CA LYS A 74 2.30 -20.16 -5.87
C LYS A 74 2.64 -21.36 -4.99
N TYR A 75 3.25 -21.12 -3.83
CA TYR A 75 3.83 -22.16 -2.98
C TYR A 75 3.11 -22.31 -1.63
N GLY A 76 2.12 -21.46 -1.34
CA GLY A 76 1.34 -21.50 -0.10
C GLY A 76 2.24 -21.43 1.14
N ALA A 77 2.22 -22.48 1.95
CA ALA A 77 2.96 -22.57 3.21
C ALA A 77 4.48 -22.48 3.06
N GLU A 78 5.04 -23.11 2.03
CA GLU A 78 6.48 -23.11 1.77
C GLU A 78 6.96 -21.76 1.21
N GLY A 79 6.03 -20.92 0.73
CA GLY A 79 6.31 -19.58 0.23
C GLY A 79 6.47 -18.52 1.34
N VAL A 80 6.10 -18.84 2.58
CA VAL A 80 6.13 -17.88 3.70
C VAL A 80 7.55 -17.42 4.00
N ASP A 81 8.51 -18.34 4.04
CA ASP A 81 9.90 -18.00 4.35
C ASP A 81 10.50 -17.07 3.28
N LYS A 82 10.19 -17.32 1.99
CA LYS A 82 10.60 -16.46 0.87
C LYS A 82 9.97 -15.07 0.96
N ALA A 83 8.69 -15.00 1.36
CA ALA A 83 7.99 -13.73 1.52
C ALA A 83 8.55 -12.91 2.70
N VAL A 84 8.88 -13.57 3.83
CA VAL A 84 9.54 -12.95 4.98
C VAL A 84 10.95 -12.49 4.65
N GLU A 85 11.71 -13.29 3.91
CA GLU A 85 13.04 -12.92 3.41
C GLU A 85 12.95 -11.67 2.51
N ALA A 86 11.98 -11.63 1.59
CA ALA A 86 11.74 -10.46 0.76
C ALA A 86 11.40 -9.20 1.58
N MET A 87 10.52 -9.32 2.59
CA MET A 87 10.22 -8.21 3.49
C MET A 87 11.46 -7.71 4.23
N ASN A 88 12.27 -8.62 4.77
CA ASN A 88 13.51 -8.27 5.47
C ASN A 88 14.56 -7.63 4.53
N SER A 89 14.59 -8.04 3.26
CA SER A 89 15.55 -7.50 2.29
C SER A 89 15.33 -6.02 1.97
N TYR A 90 14.09 -5.55 2.12
CA TYR A 90 13.68 -4.15 1.93
C TYR A 90 13.36 -3.42 3.24
N ASP A 91 13.70 -4.02 4.38
CA ASP A 91 13.45 -3.49 5.73
C ASP A 91 11.96 -3.13 5.97
N LEU A 92 11.05 -3.92 5.38
CA LEU A 92 9.61 -3.73 5.42
C LEU A 92 8.96 -4.36 6.66
N LEU A 93 8.04 -3.63 7.25
CA LEU A 93 7.21 -4.10 8.36
C LEU A 93 5.97 -4.82 7.85
N ARG A 94 5.31 -5.54 8.76
CA ARG A 94 4.04 -6.20 8.48
C ARG A 94 2.94 -5.21 8.09
N GLU A 95 2.92 -4.04 8.71
CA GLU A 95 1.96 -2.96 8.37
C GLU A 95 2.19 -2.39 6.97
N ASP A 96 3.43 -2.39 6.49
CA ASP A 96 3.77 -1.92 5.15
C ASP A 96 3.16 -2.79 4.04
N LEU A 97 2.90 -4.08 4.31
CA LEU A 97 2.22 -4.94 3.35
C LEU A 97 0.77 -4.50 3.10
N GLU A 98 0.06 -4.09 4.15
CA GLU A 98 -1.30 -3.55 4.00
C GLU A 98 -1.27 -2.22 3.23
N SER A 99 -0.30 -1.36 3.56
CA SER A 99 -0.05 -0.10 2.85
C SER A 99 0.25 -0.32 1.36
N LEU A 100 1.08 -1.32 1.01
CA LEU A 100 1.39 -1.70 -0.37
C LEU A 100 0.16 -2.21 -1.13
N LEU A 101 -0.66 -3.03 -0.48
CA LEU A 101 -1.92 -3.52 -1.07
C LEU A 101 -2.92 -2.40 -1.31
N GLU A 102 -2.99 -1.42 -0.41
CA GLU A 102 -3.86 -0.25 -0.59
C GLU A 102 -3.34 0.70 -1.69
N LEU A 103 -2.03 0.98 -1.71
CA LEU A 103 -1.39 1.87 -2.70
C LEU A 103 -1.49 1.33 -4.12
N SER A 104 -1.35 0.02 -4.28
CA SER A 104 -1.38 -0.64 -5.58
C SER A 104 -2.79 -1.10 -6.02
N SER A 105 -3.83 -0.60 -5.35
CA SER A 105 -5.23 -0.87 -5.65
C SER A 105 -5.73 0.04 -6.78
N TRP A 106 -5.81 -0.52 -7.98
CA TRP A 106 -6.36 0.15 -9.15
C TRP A 106 -7.85 -0.14 -9.33
N PRO A 107 -8.65 0.80 -9.85
CA PRO A 107 -10.05 0.54 -10.18
C PRO A 107 -10.13 -0.66 -11.14
N ASN A 108 -10.98 -1.63 -10.79
CA ASN A 108 -11.17 -2.92 -11.48
C ASN A 108 -10.03 -3.96 -11.35
N SER A 109 -9.02 -3.72 -10.51
CA SER A 109 -8.03 -4.76 -10.17
C SER A 109 -8.52 -5.63 -8.99
N LYS A 110 -8.29 -6.95 -9.07
CA LYS A 110 -8.56 -7.87 -7.96
C LYS A 110 -7.37 -7.85 -7.02
N ASN A 111 -7.64 -7.78 -5.71
CA ASN A 111 -6.57 -7.89 -4.72
C ASN A 111 -5.98 -9.31 -4.75
N PRO A 112 -4.68 -9.48 -5.08
CA PRO A 112 -4.07 -10.80 -5.20
C PRO A 112 -4.01 -11.55 -3.87
N MET A 113 -4.10 -10.84 -2.74
CA MET A 113 -4.13 -11.43 -1.40
C MET A 113 -5.41 -12.24 -1.14
N ASN A 114 -6.51 -11.95 -1.83
CA ASN A 114 -7.78 -12.69 -1.66
C ASN A 114 -7.71 -14.12 -2.19
N THR A 115 -6.72 -14.44 -3.03
CA THR A 115 -6.49 -15.78 -3.59
C THR A 115 -5.70 -16.67 -2.63
N VAL A 116 -5.07 -16.10 -1.59
CA VAL A 116 -4.23 -16.86 -0.65
C VAL A 116 -5.11 -17.65 0.31
N GLU A 117 -4.96 -18.97 0.32
CA GLU A 117 -5.94 -19.92 0.87
C GLU A 117 -6.03 -19.99 2.41
N SER A 118 -5.27 -19.23 3.21
CA SER A 118 -5.25 -19.43 4.67
C SER A 118 -4.92 -18.22 5.53
N LYS A 119 -5.86 -17.83 6.41
CA LYS A 119 -5.69 -16.85 7.49
C LYS A 119 -4.51 -17.17 8.44
N GLY A 120 -4.11 -18.45 8.54
CA GLY A 120 -2.98 -18.90 9.36
C GLY A 120 -1.61 -18.38 8.90
N MET A 121 -1.44 -18.07 7.62
CA MET A 121 -0.14 -17.63 7.06
C MET A 121 0.17 -16.18 7.41
N VAL A 122 -0.88 -15.34 7.44
CA VAL A 122 -0.78 -13.96 7.95
C VAL A 122 -0.38 -13.96 9.43
N PHE A 123 -0.86 -14.94 10.21
CA PHE A 123 -0.47 -15.11 11.62
C PHE A 123 1.00 -15.55 11.77
N TYR A 124 1.49 -16.43 10.89
CA TYR A 124 2.88 -16.90 10.92
C TYR A 124 3.89 -15.79 10.54
N MET A 125 3.54 -14.91 9.60
CA MET A 125 4.33 -13.69 9.32
C MET A 125 4.44 -12.79 10.56
N ASN A 126 3.36 -12.64 11.34
CA ASN A 126 3.38 -11.83 12.57
C ASN A 126 4.41 -12.32 13.60
N SER A 127 4.63 -13.64 13.68
CA SER A 127 5.54 -14.24 14.66
C SER A 127 7.02 -14.09 14.27
N LYS A 128 7.38 -14.09 12.97
CA LYS A 128 8.78 -14.08 12.53
C LYS A 128 9.35 -12.66 12.31
N VAL A 129 8.55 -11.71 11.83
CA VAL A 129 9.02 -10.32 11.60
C VAL A 129 9.37 -9.63 12.93
N GLY A 130 8.63 -9.90 14.01
CA GLY A 130 8.96 -9.39 15.35
C GLY A 130 10.25 -9.95 15.94
N ALA A 131 10.64 -11.18 15.57
CA ALA A 131 11.87 -11.81 16.07
C ALA A 131 13.13 -11.18 15.47
N ALA A 132 13.09 -10.74 14.20
CA ALA A 132 14.22 -10.10 13.54
C ALA A 132 14.57 -8.72 14.14
N VAL A 133 13.57 -7.93 14.55
CA VAL A 133 13.77 -6.64 15.25
C VAL A 133 14.39 -6.85 16.63
N VAL A 134 13.93 -7.87 17.37
CA VAL A 134 14.50 -8.21 18.69
C VAL A 134 15.94 -8.69 18.53
N GLN A 135 16.23 -9.53 17.54
CA GLN A 135 17.57 -10.09 17.31
C GLN A 135 18.58 -9.03 16.83
N TRP A 136 18.15 -8.03 16.05
CA TRP A 136 18.98 -6.85 15.71
C TRP A 136 19.24 -5.95 16.91
N ASN A 137 18.25 -5.69 17.76
CA ASN A 137 18.46 -4.90 18.97
C ASN A 137 19.43 -5.57 19.95
N HIS A 138 19.36 -6.88 20.13
CA HIS A 138 20.35 -7.61 20.93
C HIS A 138 21.75 -7.66 20.30
N ALA A 139 21.85 -7.62 18.96
CA ALA A 139 23.15 -7.60 18.27
C ALA A 139 23.82 -6.21 18.25
N CYS A 140 23.04 -5.12 18.23
CA CYS A 140 23.56 -3.75 18.23
C CYS A 140 23.66 -3.13 19.63
N PHE A 141 22.80 -3.52 20.56
CA PHE A 141 22.83 -3.11 21.96
C PHE A 141 23.06 -4.34 22.84
N GLY A 142 24.31 -4.83 22.83
CA GLY A 142 24.73 -5.91 23.73
C GLY A 142 24.62 -5.47 25.19
N VAL A 143 23.57 -5.95 25.85
CA VAL A 143 23.56 -6.26 27.29
C VAL A 143 23.31 -7.76 27.41
#